data_AF-A0A7X7C4N9-F1
#
_entry.id   AF-A0A7X7C4N9-F1
#
_cell.length_a   1.000
_cell.length_b   1.000
_cell.length_c   1.000
_cell.angle_alpha   90.00
_cell.angle_beta   90.00
_cell.angle_gamma   90.00
#
_symmetry.space_group_name_H-M   'P 1'
#
loop_
_entity.id
_entity.type
_entity.pdbx_description
1 polymer ?
#
loop_
_entity_poly.entity_id
_entity_poly.type
_entity_poly.pdbx_seq_one_letter_code
_entity_poly.pdbx_strand_id
1 'polypeptide(L)'
;MNHLMFDCYGANPTLMNDVMYVNRLMNGITAEMGLTAIMPPSLIPYYYGKVEEDNGISSFLLLEGGHLTIHTFPLRKCYFLDLYTEDQLDSSKLEKYLQRYLPFTKETSMISSRDRHQHLFESHPYDSNLDFGPHVLLSINAEKEINLDMIYDFLENLVREINMTPIIRPYVLKSTVKHPRYLSGMTMIAESHISLHYDCQNKVIMADIFSCVPFDYNDLIPRFSPFGKLTSFEVVARGTKHYQIVQQYPLDSLHYVSEQWKHNIQR
;
A
#
# COMPACT_ATOMS: atom_id res chain seq x y z
N MET A 1 3.06 -13.71 -10.19
CA MET A 1 2.81 -12.94 -8.97
C MET A 1 1.74 -11.95 -9.36
N ASN A 2 0.58 -12.05 -8.74
CA ASN A 2 -0.57 -11.23 -9.09
C ASN A 2 -0.69 -10.06 -8.12
N HIS A 3 -0.87 -8.86 -8.65
CA HIS A 3 -1.21 -7.66 -7.89
C HIS A 3 -2.60 -7.20 -8.31
N LEU A 4 -3.56 -7.36 -7.41
CA LEU A 4 -4.93 -6.89 -7.56
C LEU A 4 -5.09 -5.54 -6.87
N MET A 5 -5.62 -4.57 -7.59
CA MET A 5 -5.83 -3.20 -7.12
C MET A 5 -7.31 -2.86 -7.30
N PHE A 6 -7.96 -2.50 -6.20
CA PHE A 6 -9.39 -2.21 -6.14
C PHE A 6 -9.58 -0.77 -5.65
N ASP A 7 -10.06 0.09 -6.54
CA ASP A 7 -10.47 1.45 -6.21
C ASP A 7 -12.00 1.49 -6.15
N CYS A 8 -12.54 1.34 -4.94
CA CYS A 8 -13.95 1.10 -4.70
C CYS A 8 -14.67 2.37 -4.20
N TYR A 9 -15.72 2.80 -4.91
CA TYR A 9 -16.49 4.00 -4.61
C TYR A 9 -17.95 3.68 -4.24
N GLY A 10 -18.61 4.59 -3.53
CA GLY A 10 -20.00 4.39 -3.07
C GLY A 10 -20.13 3.42 -1.90
N ALA A 11 -19.03 3.14 -1.19
CA ALA A 11 -19.01 2.20 -0.09
C ALA A 11 -19.63 2.76 1.19
N ASN A 12 -20.07 1.87 2.09
CA ASN A 12 -20.77 2.24 3.32
C ASN A 12 -19.82 2.94 4.33
N PRO A 13 -20.04 4.23 4.65
CA PRO A 13 -19.17 4.98 5.56
C PRO A 13 -19.10 4.43 6.98
N THR A 14 -20.19 3.86 7.47
CA THR A 14 -20.26 3.29 8.83
C THR A 14 -19.36 2.06 8.95
N LEU A 15 -19.40 1.16 7.97
CA LEU A 15 -18.56 -0.04 7.96
C LEU A 15 -17.09 0.31 7.77
N MET A 16 -16.80 1.28 6.90
CA MET A 16 -15.44 1.78 6.65
C MET A 16 -14.81 2.44 7.88
N ASN A 17 -15.62 3.02 8.77
CA ASN A 17 -15.16 3.67 9.99
C ASN A 17 -15.17 2.77 11.24
N ASP A 18 -15.46 1.47 11.09
CA ASP A 18 -15.46 0.50 12.18
C ASP A 18 -14.17 -0.34 12.15
N VAL A 19 -13.26 -0.07 13.08
CA VAL A 19 -11.97 -0.76 13.22
C VAL A 19 -12.13 -2.27 13.40
N MET A 20 -13.14 -2.71 14.16
CA MET A 20 -13.41 -4.15 14.34
C MET A 20 -13.93 -4.78 13.05
N TYR A 21 -14.75 -4.03 12.30
CA TYR A 21 -15.23 -4.47 10.99
C TYR A 21 -14.10 -4.62 9.99
N VAL A 22 -13.23 -3.60 9.86
CA VAL A 22 -12.05 -3.63 8.98
C VAL A 22 -11.15 -4.82 9.33
N ASN A 23 -10.90 -5.07 10.61
CA ASN A 23 -10.13 -6.25 11.03
C ASN A 23 -10.77 -7.58 10.58
N ARG A 24 -12.08 -7.73 10.74
CA ARG A 24 -12.80 -8.93 10.29
C ARG A 24 -12.75 -9.06 8.76
N LEU A 25 -12.89 -7.95 8.04
CA LEU A 25 -12.81 -7.92 6.59
C LEU A 25 -11.45 -8.42 6.11
N MET A 26 -10.35 -7.87 6.65
CA MET A 26 -8.98 -8.25 6.30
C MET A 26 -8.70 -9.73 6.54
N ASN A 27 -9.03 -10.26 7.73
CA ASN A 27 -8.89 -11.68 8.02
C ASN A 27 -9.76 -12.54 7.09
N GLY A 28 -10.99 -12.12 6.84
CA GLY A 28 -11.90 -12.86 5.98
C GLY A 28 -11.46 -12.87 4.51
N ILE A 29 -10.84 -11.79 4.00
CA ILE A 29 -10.20 -11.79 2.67
C ILE A 29 -9.10 -12.84 2.62
N THR A 30 -8.21 -12.89 3.62
CA THR A 30 -7.13 -13.90 3.62
C THR A 30 -7.65 -15.33 3.63
N ALA A 31 -8.70 -15.60 4.43
CA ALA A 31 -9.31 -16.92 4.51
C ALA A 31 -10.04 -17.29 3.20
N GLU A 32 -10.84 -16.37 2.65
CA GLU A 32 -11.60 -16.59 1.42
C GLU A 32 -10.65 -16.85 0.24
N MET A 33 -9.58 -16.05 0.13
CA MET A 33 -8.62 -16.14 -0.98
C MET A 33 -7.59 -17.26 -0.78
N GLY A 34 -7.56 -17.93 0.38
CA GLY A 34 -6.62 -19.02 0.67
C GLY A 34 -5.17 -18.56 0.84
N LEU A 35 -4.97 -17.34 1.34
CA LEU A 35 -3.67 -16.70 1.45
C LEU A 35 -2.96 -17.07 2.75
N THR A 36 -1.63 -17.21 2.68
CA THR A 36 -0.79 -17.42 3.87
C THR A 36 -0.36 -16.10 4.47
N ALA A 37 -1.13 -15.60 5.45
CA ALA A 37 -0.73 -14.44 6.25
C ALA A 37 0.39 -14.82 7.24
N ILE A 38 1.43 -13.98 7.31
CA ILE A 38 2.57 -14.16 8.24
C ILE A 38 2.45 -13.28 9.49
N MET A 39 1.44 -12.43 9.53
CA MET A 39 1.07 -11.61 10.69
C MET A 39 -0.45 -11.34 10.70
N PRO A 40 -1.04 -11.03 11.86
CA PRO A 40 -2.41 -10.51 11.90
C PRO A 40 -2.49 -9.12 11.26
N PRO A 41 -3.71 -8.63 10.89
CA PRO A 41 -3.88 -7.27 10.42
C PRO A 41 -3.42 -6.23 11.45
N SER A 42 -2.55 -5.33 11.03
CA SER A 42 -2.26 -4.06 11.71
C SER A 42 -3.37 -3.07 11.39
N LEU A 43 -3.95 -2.45 12.41
CA LEU A 43 -5.06 -1.49 12.27
C LEU A 43 -4.57 -0.11 12.68
N ILE A 44 -4.70 0.87 11.80
CA ILE A 44 -4.20 2.22 11.98
C ILE A 44 -5.34 3.21 11.74
N PRO A 45 -6.05 3.61 12.81
CA PRO A 45 -7.00 4.71 12.73
C PRO A 45 -6.24 6.02 12.48
N TYR A 46 -6.55 6.68 11.38
CA TYR A 46 -5.94 7.94 10.93
C TYR A 46 -7.01 9.02 10.90
N TYR A 47 -7.25 9.65 12.06
CA TYR A 47 -8.27 10.69 12.26
C TYR A 47 -7.67 12.07 12.52
N TYR A 48 -6.43 12.23 12.07
CA TYR A 48 -5.62 13.41 12.26
C TYR A 48 -4.96 13.80 10.94
N GLY A 49 -5.61 13.50 9.81
CA GLY A 49 -5.18 13.92 8.48
C GLY A 49 -5.20 15.43 8.33
N LYS A 50 -4.37 15.93 7.41
CA LYS A 50 -4.37 17.36 7.03
C LYS A 50 -5.67 17.76 6.32
N VAL A 51 -6.32 16.79 5.68
CA VAL A 51 -7.61 16.92 4.98
C VAL A 51 -8.59 16.03 5.72
N GLU A 52 -9.68 16.61 6.21
CA GLU A 52 -10.64 15.88 7.05
C GLU A 52 -11.29 14.73 6.27
N GLU A 53 -11.58 14.94 4.98
CA GLU A 53 -12.18 13.94 4.11
C GLU A 53 -11.26 12.73 3.86
N ASP A 54 -9.96 12.87 4.11
CA ASP A 54 -8.97 11.78 4.01
C ASP A 54 -8.84 10.97 5.31
N ASN A 55 -9.54 11.37 6.37
CA ASN A 55 -9.59 10.61 7.61
C ASN A 55 -10.28 9.26 7.40
N GLY A 56 -9.79 8.25 8.11
CA GLY A 56 -10.37 6.91 8.07
C GLY A 56 -9.48 5.88 8.75
N ILE A 57 -9.56 4.64 8.28
CA ILE A 57 -8.81 3.51 8.81
C ILE A 57 -7.94 2.95 7.70
N SER A 58 -6.63 2.91 7.93
CA SER A 58 -5.71 2.11 7.15
C SER A 58 -5.45 0.78 7.85
N SER A 59 -5.34 -0.30 7.10
CA SER A 59 -4.94 -1.59 7.64
C SER A 59 -4.06 -2.33 6.66
N PHE A 60 -3.11 -3.10 7.19
CA PHE A 60 -2.25 -3.93 6.38
C PHE A 60 -1.93 -5.26 7.07
N LEU A 61 -1.60 -6.26 6.28
CA LEU A 61 -0.91 -7.47 6.72
C LEU A 61 0.10 -7.91 5.68
N LEU A 62 1.12 -8.62 6.13
CA LEU A 62 2.10 -9.25 5.27
C LEU A 62 1.70 -10.71 5.01
N LEU A 63 1.93 -11.14 3.78
CA LEU A 63 1.78 -12.51 3.31
C LEU A 63 3.17 -13.14 3.12
N GLU A 64 3.22 -14.45 2.88
CA GLU A 64 4.44 -15.12 2.44
C GLU A 64 4.80 -14.69 1.01
N GLY A 65 5.52 -13.57 0.87
CA GLY A 65 5.93 -13.02 -0.42
C GLY A 65 4.96 -11.99 -1.02
N GLY A 66 4.22 -11.28 -0.17
CA GLY A 66 3.29 -10.23 -0.60
C GLY A 66 2.61 -9.51 0.55
N HIS A 67 1.50 -8.83 0.27
CA HIS A 67 0.76 -8.07 1.27
C HIS A 67 -0.72 -7.91 0.89
N LEU A 68 -1.53 -7.55 1.89
CA LEU A 68 -2.87 -7.02 1.69
C LEU A 68 -2.94 -5.69 2.44
N THR A 69 -3.35 -4.61 1.76
CA THR A 69 -3.64 -3.31 2.38
C THR A 69 -5.06 -2.87 2.08
N ILE A 70 -5.63 -2.08 2.99
CA ILE A 70 -6.86 -1.33 2.75
C ILE A 70 -6.72 0.06 3.35
N HIS A 71 -7.11 1.07 2.59
CA HIS A 71 -7.23 2.46 3.00
C HIS A 71 -8.68 2.87 2.83
N THR A 72 -9.34 3.26 3.93
CA THR A 72 -10.74 3.66 3.90
C THR A 72 -10.88 5.17 4.05
N PHE A 73 -11.86 5.74 3.35
CA PHE A 73 -12.18 7.16 3.38
C PHE A 73 -13.70 7.33 3.58
N PRO A 74 -14.22 7.17 4.82
CA PRO A 74 -15.65 7.22 5.11
C PRO A 74 -16.36 8.45 4.56
N LEU A 75 -15.77 9.64 4.68
CA LEU A 75 -16.36 10.90 4.20
C LEU A 75 -16.41 10.98 2.67
N ARG A 76 -15.42 10.41 1.98
CA ARG A 76 -15.41 10.28 0.51
C ARG A 76 -16.22 9.10 -0.02
N LYS A 77 -16.71 8.23 0.88
CA LYS A 77 -17.43 6.99 0.55
C LYS A 77 -16.63 6.07 -0.38
N CYS A 78 -15.30 6.00 -0.20
CA CYS A 78 -14.46 5.12 -0.98
C CYS A 78 -13.42 4.39 -0.13
N TYR A 79 -12.90 3.29 -0.65
CA TYR A 79 -11.73 2.61 -0.10
C TYR A 79 -10.86 2.07 -1.22
N PHE A 80 -9.55 2.04 -0.98
CA PHE A 80 -8.56 1.46 -1.88
C PHE A 80 -7.98 0.21 -1.24
N LEU A 81 -7.90 -0.88 -2.00
CA LEU A 81 -7.39 -2.16 -1.53
C LEU A 81 -6.37 -2.70 -2.51
N ASP A 82 -5.23 -3.10 -1.98
CA ASP A 82 -4.14 -3.71 -2.73
C ASP A 82 -3.89 -5.11 -2.18
N LEU A 83 -3.97 -6.12 -3.05
CA LEU A 83 -3.63 -7.50 -2.74
C LEU A 83 -2.54 -7.97 -3.69
N TYR A 84 -1.32 -8.04 -3.15
CA TYR A 84 -0.16 -8.56 -3.85
C TYR A 84 0.23 -9.92 -3.29
N THR A 85 0.35 -10.92 -4.15
CA THR A 85 0.78 -12.27 -3.77
C THR A 85 1.52 -12.95 -4.92
N GLU A 86 2.27 -14.00 -4.60
CA GLU A 86 2.84 -14.88 -5.61
C GLU A 86 1.79 -15.74 -6.31
N ASP A 87 0.70 -16.04 -5.61
CA ASP A 87 -0.37 -16.90 -6.09
C ASP A 87 -1.12 -16.28 -7.27
N GLN A 88 -1.61 -17.15 -8.15
CA GLN A 88 -2.53 -16.73 -9.20
C GLN A 88 -3.93 -16.61 -8.61
N LEU A 89 -4.41 -15.36 -8.52
CA LEU A 89 -5.72 -15.04 -7.94
C LEU A 89 -6.79 -14.81 -9.01
N ASP A 90 -8.02 -15.27 -8.72
CA ASP A 90 -9.23 -14.86 -9.43
C ASP A 90 -9.75 -13.54 -8.84
N SER A 91 -9.58 -12.45 -9.59
CA SER A 91 -10.09 -11.13 -9.21
C SER A 91 -11.60 -11.12 -8.98
N SER A 92 -12.36 -11.95 -9.71
CA SER A 92 -13.81 -12.06 -9.57
C SER A 92 -14.22 -12.64 -8.21
N LYS A 93 -13.38 -13.49 -7.62
CA LYS A 93 -13.61 -14.06 -6.29
C LYS A 93 -13.49 -12.98 -5.21
N LEU A 94 -12.40 -12.20 -5.26
CA LEU A 94 -12.22 -11.07 -4.35
C LEU A 94 -13.33 -10.02 -4.53
N GLU A 95 -13.68 -9.69 -5.77
CA GLU A 95 -14.77 -8.76 -6.07
C GLU A 95 -16.10 -9.22 -5.46
N LYS A 96 -16.49 -10.49 -5.64
CA LYS A 96 -17.71 -11.07 -5.05
C LYS A 96 -17.68 -11.02 -3.53
N TYR A 97 -16.53 -11.30 -2.91
CA TYR A 97 -16.37 -11.21 -1.47
C TYR A 97 -16.56 -9.77 -0.98
N LEU A 98 -15.90 -8.79 -1.62
CA LEU A 98 -16.04 -7.38 -1.29
C LEU A 98 -17.48 -6.90 -1.48
N GLN A 99 -18.13 -7.24 -2.59
CA GLN A 99 -19.54 -6.92 -2.84
C GLN A 99 -20.49 -7.46 -1.78
N ARG A 100 -20.15 -8.59 -1.14
CA ARG A 100 -20.95 -9.17 -0.06
C ARG A 100 -20.75 -8.48 1.29
N TYR A 101 -19.53 -8.09 1.61
CA TYR A 101 -19.17 -7.62 2.95
C TYR A 101 -18.98 -6.09 2.99
N LEU A 102 -18.22 -5.50 2.07
CA LEU A 102 -18.05 -4.05 1.96
C LEU A 102 -18.48 -3.58 0.55
N PRO A 103 -19.80 -3.52 0.28
CA PRO A 103 -20.32 -3.25 -1.06
C PRO A 103 -19.90 -1.88 -1.59
N PHE A 104 -19.70 -1.80 -2.90
CA PHE A 104 -19.32 -0.60 -3.64
C PHE A 104 -20.06 -0.55 -4.99
N THR A 105 -20.15 0.64 -5.58
CA THR A 105 -20.77 0.86 -6.90
C THR A 105 -19.82 0.42 -7.99
N LYS A 106 -20.14 -0.65 -8.72
CA LYS A 106 -19.24 -1.24 -9.74
C LYS A 106 -18.97 -0.28 -10.90
N GLU A 107 -19.98 0.46 -11.32
CA GLU A 107 -19.96 1.32 -12.50
C GLU A 107 -18.98 2.49 -12.36
N THR A 108 -18.71 2.91 -11.12
CA THR A 108 -17.79 4.02 -10.80
C THR A 108 -16.49 3.53 -10.18
N SER A 109 -16.32 2.22 -9.99
CA SER A 109 -15.14 1.62 -9.37
C SER A 109 -14.20 1.02 -10.41
N MET A 110 -12.93 0.99 -10.06
CA MET A 110 -11.88 0.49 -10.94
C MET A 110 -11.23 -0.74 -10.30
N ILE A 111 -11.14 -1.81 -11.07
CA ILE A 111 -10.47 -3.04 -10.67
C ILE A 111 -9.38 -3.28 -11.70
N SER A 112 -8.15 -3.43 -11.24
CA SER A 112 -7.03 -3.77 -12.11
C SER A 112 -6.22 -4.92 -11.53
N SER A 113 -5.60 -5.68 -12.43
CA SER A 113 -4.73 -6.81 -12.12
C SER A 113 -3.46 -6.67 -12.93
N ARG A 114 -2.32 -6.98 -12.31
CA ARG A 114 -1.00 -6.97 -12.94
C ARG A 114 -0.24 -8.24 -12.63
N ASP A 115 0.38 -8.81 -13.66
CA ASP A 115 1.31 -9.93 -13.50
C ASP A 115 2.75 -9.41 -13.43
N ARG A 116 3.33 -9.49 -12.24
CA ARG A 116 4.66 -8.97 -11.96
C ARG A 116 5.79 -9.94 -12.35
N HIS A 117 5.50 -11.06 -13.00
CA HIS A 117 6.54 -11.89 -13.61
C HIS A 117 7.11 -11.32 -14.90
N GLN A 118 6.43 -10.35 -15.52
CA GLN A 118 6.84 -9.82 -16.80
C GLN A 118 7.91 -8.74 -16.60
N HIS A 119 8.98 -8.79 -17.42
CA HIS A 119 9.99 -7.73 -17.52
C HIS A 119 9.41 -6.52 -18.25
N LEU A 120 8.48 -5.83 -17.60
CA LEU A 120 7.78 -4.67 -18.13
C LEU A 120 8.49 -3.38 -17.73
N PHE A 121 8.65 -2.48 -18.71
CA PHE A 121 9.06 -1.09 -18.51
C PHE A 121 7.99 -0.21 -19.14
N GLU A 122 6.88 -0.04 -18.42
CA GLU A 122 5.70 0.65 -18.93
C GLU A 122 5.30 1.78 -17.98
N SER A 123 5.04 2.95 -18.57
CA SER A 123 4.39 4.05 -17.85
C SER A 123 3.07 4.29 -18.55
N HIS A 124 1.97 4.01 -17.85
CA HIS A 124 0.67 4.46 -18.32
C HIS A 124 0.55 5.98 -18.10
N PRO A 125 -0.17 6.69 -18.98
CA PRO A 125 -0.40 8.12 -18.79
C PRO A 125 -1.11 8.36 -17.46
N TYR A 126 -0.50 9.17 -16.62
CA TYR A 126 -1.04 9.66 -15.35
C TYR A 126 -1.49 11.11 -15.56
N ASP A 127 -2.75 11.43 -15.27
CA ASP A 127 -3.23 12.80 -15.26
C ASP A 127 -3.44 13.27 -13.82
N SER A 128 -2.52 14.09 -13.33
CA SER A 128 -2.59 14.68 -11.99
C SER A 128 -3.87 15.46 -11.69
N ASN A 129 -4.65 15.87 -12.70
CA ASN A 129 -5.93 16.54 -12.48
C ASN A 129 -7.10 15.56 -12.29
N LEU A 130 -7.00 14.35 -12.85
CA LEU A 130 -8.08 13.37 -12.87
C LEU A 130 -7.83 12.22 -11.89
N ASP A 131 -6.58 11.83 -11.71
CA ASP A 131 -6.16 10.68 -10.92
C ASP A 131 -5.68 11.10 -9.52
N PHE A 132 -5.84 10.22 -8.52
CA PHE A 132 -5.29 10.49 -7.18
C PHE A 132 -3.75 10.50 -7.25
N GLY A 133 -3.13 9.42 -7.69
CA GLY A 133 -1.67 9.39 -7.79
C GLY A 133 -1.11 8.13 -8.46
N PRO A 134 0.21 8.09 -8.66
CA PRO A 134 0.89 6.96 -9.26
C PRO A 134 1.07 5.83 -8.25
N HIS A 135 0.99 4.61 -8.76
CA HIS A 135 1.31 3.37 -8.08
C HIS A 135 2.41 2.66 -8.86
N VAL A 136 3.60 2.62 -8.27
CA VAL A 136 4.81 2.14 -8.92
C VAL A 136 5.08 0.71 -8.47
N LEU A 137 5.10 -0.21 -9.43
CA LEU A 137 5.44 -1.61 -9.24
C LEU A 137 6.83 -1.84 -9.85
N LEU A 138 7.82 -2.19 -9.04
CA LEU A 138 9.16 -2.43 -9.55
C LEU A 138 9.78 -3.71 -8.99
N SER A 139 10.70 -4.29 -9.76
CA SER A 139 11.43 -5.49 -9.38
C SER A 139 12.93 -5.30 -9.62
N ILE A 140 13.75 -5.77 -8.70
CA ILE A 140 15.21 -5.60 -8.73
C ILE A 140 15.86 -6.95 -8.49
N ASN A 141 16.80 -7.33 -9.35
CA ASN A 141 17.74 -8.41 -9.05
C ASN A 141 18.79 -7.87 -8.08
N ALA A 142 18.74 -8.35 -6.84
CA ALA A 142 19.64 -7.93 -5.79
C ALA A 142 21.07 -8.44 -6.07
N GLU A 143 22.04 -7.54 -6.01
CA GLU A 143 23.46 -7.86 -6.22
C GLU A 143 24.21 -8.05 -4.89
N LYS A 144 23.51 -7.91 -3.77
CA LYS A 144 24.00 -8.16 -2.42
C LYS A 144 22.96 -8.88 -1.58
N GLU A 145 23.40 -9.46 -0.47
CA GLU A 145 22.49 -10.02 0.51
C GLU A 145 21.72 -8.91 1.22
N ILE A 146 20.40 -9.08 1.34
CA ILE A 146 19.51 -8.13 1.98
C ILE A 146 19.13 -8.67 3.36
N ASN A 147 19.13 -7.79 4.36
CA ASN A 147 18.65 -8.10 5.71
C ASN A 147 17.53 -7.13 6.12
N LEU A 148 16.91 -7.38 7.29
CA LEU A 148 15.77 -6.59 7.75
C LEU A 148 16.14 -5.13 8.07
N ASP A 149 17.33 -4.87 8.60
CA ASP A 149 17.78 -3.51 8.93
C ASP A 149 17.95 -2.68 7.65
N MET A 150 18.49 -3.27 6.58
CA MET A 150 18.60 -2.62 5.27
C MET A 150 17.22 -2.26 4.69
N ILE A 151 16.23 -3.14 4.85
CA ILE A 151 14.85 -2.86 4.40
C ILE A 151 14.25 -1.74 5.25
N TYR A 152 14.46 -1.80 6.57
CA TYR A 152 13.97 -0.80 7.51
C TYR A 152 14.52 0.59 7.19
N ASP A 153 15.84 0.72 7.12
CA ASP A 153 16.52 1.99 6.86
C ASP A 153 16.15 2.54 5.48
N PHE A 154 16.02 1.66 4.49
CA PHE A 154 15.59 2.08 3.17
C PHE A 154 14.16 2.63 3.17
N LEU A 155 13.20 1.94 3.78
CA LEU A 155 11.81 2.42 3.85
C LEU A 155 11.70 3.72 4.65
N GLU A 156 12.42 3.85 5.76
CA GLU A 156 12.45 5.08 6.58
C GLU A 156 12.99 6.28 5.78
N ASN A 157 14.11 6.08 5.05
CA ASN A 157 14.70 7.14 4.25
C ASN A 157 13.87 7.46 3.00
N LEU A 158 13.36 6.45 2.31
CA LEU A 158 12.61 6.62 1.07
C LEU A 158 11.41 7.54 1.29
N VAL A 159 10.61 7.33 2.34
CA VAL A 159 9.44 8.18 2.66
C VAL A 159 9.83 9.66 2.70
N ARG A 160 10.93 10.00 3.39
CA ARG A 160 11.39 11.39 3.52
C ARG A 160 11.83 11.95 2.18
N GLU A 161 12.61 11.16 1.47
CA GLU A 161 13.26 11.61 0.27
C GLU A 161 12.27 11.72 -0.92
N ILE A 162 11.13 11.02 -0.91
CA ILE A 162 9.99 11.25 -1.85
C ILE A 162 8.93 12.21 -1.29
N ASN A 163 9.22 12.91 -0.19
CA ASN A 163 8.38 13.92 0.45
C ASN A 163 6.98 13.43 0.89
N MET A 164 6.89 12.18 1.34
CA MET A 164 5.64 11.60 1.86
C MET A 164 5.54 11.76 3.38
N THR A 165 4.32 11.69 3.91
CA THR A 165 4.06 11.86 5.34
C THR A 165 3.95 10.49 6.02
N PRO A 166 4.93 10.03 6.83
CA PRO A 166 4.80 8.75 7.51
C PRO A 166 3.66 8.80 8.55
N ILE A 167 2.80 7.78 8.54
CA ILE A 167 1.83 7.50 9.62
C ILE A 167 2.48 6.61 10.67
N ILE A 168 3.23 5.60 10.24
CA ILE A 168 4.00 4.70 11.09
C ILE A 168 5.47 4.68 10.66
N ARG A 169 6.33 4.10 11.52
CA ARG A 169 7.67 3.68 11.12
C ARG A 169 7.61 2.35 10.35
N PRO A 170 8.65 2.01 9.56
CA PRO A 170 8.67 0.75 8.84
C PRO A 170 8.48 -0.45 9.77
N TYR A 171 7.62 -1.37 9.34
CA TYR A 171 7.42 -2.66 9.98
C TYR A 171 8.08 -3.73 9.11
N VAL A 172 9.06 -4.44 9.67
CA VAL A 172 9.84 -5.46 8.94
C VAL A 172 9.71 -6.83 9.59
N LEU A 173 9.57 -7.88 8.78
CA LEU A 173 9.30 -9.23 9.24
C LEU A 173 9.90 -10.30 8.31
N LYS A 174 10.26 -11.44 8.90
CA LYS A 174 10.62 -12.67 8.19
C LYS A 174 9.35 -13.49 7.91
N SER A 175 9.24 -14.13 6.74
CA SER A 175 8.08 -15.01 6.47
C SER A 175 7.99 -16.20 7.42
N THR A 176 9.13 -16.70 7.89
CA THR A 176 9.21 -17.74 8.92
C THR A 176 10.34 -17.45 9.92
N VAL A 177 10.28 -18.07 11.10
CA VAL A 177 11.28 -17.84 12.17
C VAL A 177 12.68 -18.33 11.77
N LYS A 178 12.76 -19.46 11.06
CA LYS A 178 14.01 -20.09 10.61
C LYS A 178 13.96 -20.28 9.11
N HIS A 179 15.07 -19.98 8.44
CA HIS A 179 15.21 -20.09 6.98
C HIS A 179 14.05 -19.41 6.22
N PRO A 180 13.85 -18.10 6.42
CA PRO A 180 12.78 -17.39 5.76
C PRO A 180 12.97 -17.43 4.25
N ARG A 181 11.86 -17.67 3.55
CA ARG A 181 11.80 -17.49 2.09
C ARG A 181 11.75 -16.01 1.73
N TYR A 182 11.06 -15.20 2.55
CA TYR A 182 10.96 -13.76 2.34
C TYR A 182 11.40 -12.94 3.55
N LEU A 183 12.05 -11.82 3.26
CA LEU A 183 12.13 -10.68 4.17
C LEU A 183 11.20 -9.60 3.61
N SER A 184 10.25 -9.14 4.42
CA SER A 184 9.25 -8.16 3.99
C SER A 184 9.30 -6.92 4.87
N GLY A 185 9.06 -5.76 4.28
CA GLY A 185 8.91 -4.50 4.98
C GLY A 185 7.77 -3.68 4.41
N MET A 186 7.09 -2.94 5.26
CA MET A 186 6.08 -1.98 4.83
C MET A 186 6.04 -0.78 5.77
N THR A 187 5.78 0.39 5.21
CA THR A 187 5.44 1.59 5.96
C THR A 187 4.16 2.20 5.40
N MET A 188 3.35 2.77 6.30
CA MET A 188 2.13 3.46 5.92
C MET A 188 2.40 4.95 5.90
N ILE A 189 1.97 5.60 4.81
CA ILE A 189 2.08 7.04 4.60
C ILE A 189 0.67 7.63 4.54
N ALA A 190 0.51 8.91 4.84
CA ALA A 190 -0.80 9.58 4.77
C ALA A 190 -1.42 9.44 3.38
N GLU A 191 -0.55 9.31 2.39
CA GLU A 191 -0.86 9.24 0.98
C GLU A 191 -1.15 7.80 0.49
N SER A 192 -0.93 6.75 1.31
CA SER A 192 -1.16 5.30 1.07
C SER A 192 -0.07 4.43 1.72
N HIS A 193 0.81 3.74 0.96
CA HIS A 193 1.79 2.82 1.51
C HIS A 193 3.02 2.61 0.60
N ILE A 194 4.10 2.11 1.22
CA ILE A 194 5.32 1.67 0.55
C ILE A 194 5.68 0.30 1.11
N SER A 195 5.85 -0.71 0.25
CA SER A 195 6.25 -2.06 0.66
C SER A 195 7.40 -2.62 -0.17
N LEU A 196 8.12 -3.56 0.43
CA LEU A 196 9.28 -4.25 -0.16
C LEU A 196 9.28 -5.70 0.30
N HIS A 197 9.34 -6.63 -0.65
CA HIS A 197 9.44 -8.06 -0.41
C HIS A 197 10.70 -8.61 -1.09
N TYR A 198 11.63 -9.16 -0.31
CA TYR A 198 12.85 -9.77 -0.80
C TYR A 198 12.74 -11.30 -0.78
N ASP A 199 12.76 -11.91 -1.96
CA ASP A 199 12.90 -13.36 -2.15
C ASP A 199 14.34 -13.79 -1.88
N CYS A 200 14.54 -14.51 -0.77
CA CYS A 200 15.85 -14.94 -0.31
C CYS A 200 16.51 -15.95 -1.26
N GLN A 201 15.71 -16.75 -1.97
CA GLN A 201 16.18 -17.81 -2.86
C GLN A 201 16.53 -17.24 -4.24
N ASN A 202 15.61 -16.48 -4.83
CA ASN A 202 15.78 -15.94 -6.18
C ASN A 202 16.56 -14.63 -6.20
N LYS A 203 16.83 -14.04 -5.03
CA LYS A 203 17.54 -12.76 -4.89
C LYS A 203 16.84 -11.62 -5.62
N VAL A 204 15.51 -11.61 -5.57
CA VAL A 204 14.67 -10.58 -6.19
C VAL A 204 14.02 -9.73 -5.11
N ILE A 205 14.04 -8.42 -5.28
CA ILE A 205 13.25 -7.48 -4.50
C ILE A 205 12.05 -7.07 -5.34
N MET A 206 10.86 -7.17 -4.78
CA MET A 206 9.61 -6.66 -5.35
C MET A 206 9.12 -5.52 -4.47
N ALA A 207 9.07 -4.32 -5.01
CA ALA A 207 8.61 -3.14 -4.28
C ALA A 207 7.31 -2.59 -4.87
N ASP A 208 6.51 -2.02 -4.00
CA ASP A 208 5.25 -1.35 -4.31
C ASP A 208 5.29 0.01 -3.60
N ILE A 209 5.11 1.07 -4.39
CA ILE A 209 5.09 2.44 -3.92
C ILE A 209 3.80 3.08 -4.43
N PHE A 210 2.78 3.13 -3.58
CA PHE A 210 1.51 3.76 -3.90
C PHE A 210 1.37 5.08 -3.14
N SER A 211 1.04 6.14 -3.87
CA SER A 211 0.65 7.42 -3.32
C SER A 211 -0.62 7.94 -4.00
N CYS A 212 -1.54 8.51 -3.22
CA CYS A 212 -2.72 9.24 -3.68
C CYS A 212 -2.44 10.73 -3.96
N VAL A 213 -1.17 11.13 -3.90
CA VAL A 213 -0.66 12.42 -4.38
C VAL A 213 0.47 12.21 -5.40
N PRO A 214 0.61 13.09 -6.41
CA PRO A 214 1.70 13.01 -7.37
C PRO A 214 3.09 13.11 -6.72
N PHE A 215 4.05 12.34 -7.23
CA PHE A 215 5.48 12.45 -6.94
C PHE A 215 6.30 12.07 -8.18
N ASP A 216 7.56 12.51 -8.26
CA ASP A 216 8.46 12.11 -9.35
C ASP A 216 8.94 10.68 -9.14
N TYR A 217 8.30 9.74 -9.82
CA TYR A 217 8.64 8.32 -9.74
C TYR A 217 9.94 7.97 -10.46
N ASN A 218 10.49 8.84 -11.33
CA ASN A 218 11.78 8.58 -11.97
C ASN A 218 12.93 8.57 -10.95
N ASP A 219 12.77 9.35 -9.88
CA ASP A 219 13.74 9.39 -8.78
C ASP A 219 13.85 8.06 -8.03
N LEU A 220 12.88 7.15 -8.16
CA LEU A 220 12.93 5.80 -7.57
C LEU A 220 14.11 4.98 -8.11
N ILE A 221 14.42 5.08 -9.40
CA ILE A 221 15.46 4.27 -10.04
C ILE A 221 16.83 4.44 -9.33
N PRO A 222 17.38 5.65 -9.17
CA PRO A 222 18.65 5.82 -8.47
C PRO A 222 18.61 5.41 -7.01
N ARG A 223 17.47 5.52 -6.32
CA ARG A 223 17.32 5.13 -4.90
C ARG A 223 17.38 3.63 -4.70
N PHE A 224 16.85 2.86 -5.65
CA PHE A 224 16.86 1.40 -5.61
C PHE A 224 18.16 0.80 -6.17
N SER A 225 18.94 1.57 -6.93
CA SER A 225 20.22 1.12 -7.50
C SER A 225 21.24 0.53 -6.50
N PRO A 226 21.32 0.96 -5.22
CA PRO A 226 22.24 0.37 -4.25
C PRO A 226 21.89 -1.08 -3.89
N PHE A 227 20.68 -1.57 -4.20
CA PHE A 227 20.28 -2.96 -4.00
C PHE A 227 20.67 -3.87 -5.16
N GLY A 228 20.71 -3.35 -6.39
CA GLY A 228 21.06 -4.11 -7.58
C GLY A 228 20.40 -3.57 -8.84
N LYS A 229 20.15 -4.45 -9.80
CA LYS A 229 19.68 -4.08 -11.15
C LYS A 229 18.17 -4.11 -11.24
N LEU A 230 17.59 -2.99 -11.67
CA LEU A 230 16.17 -2.90 -12.03
C LEU A 230 15.85 -3.87 -13.18
N THR A 231 14.79 -4.64 -13.02
CA THR A 231 14.34 -5.67 -13.97
C THR A 231 12.92 -5.47 -14.48
N SER A 232 12.10 -4.74 -13.73
CA SER A 232 10.79 -4.27 -14.16
C SER A 232 10.49 -2.95 -13.46
N PHE A 233 9.74 -2.08 -14.14
CA PHE A 233 9.24 -0.82 -13.63
C PHE A 233 7.94 -0.48 -14.34
N GLU A 234 6.85 -0.52 -13.59
CA GLU A 234 5.51 -0.23 -14.09
C GLU A 234 4.88 0.89 -13.27
N VAL A 235 4.24 1.85 -13.94
CA VAL A 235 3.48 2.91 -13.28
C VAL A 235 2.00 2.78 -13.66
N VAL A 236 1.18 2.61 -12.64
CA VAL A 236 -0.28 2.52 -12.75
C VAL A 236 -0.92 3.75 -12.11
N ALA A 237 -1.80 4.44 -12.84
CA ALA A 237 -2.59 5.52 -12.25
C ALA A 237 -3.70 4.92 -11.37
N ARG A 238 -3.87 5.46 -10.15
CA ARG A 238 -4.86 4.98 -9.18
C ARG A 238 -5.86 6.05 -8.81
N GLY A 239 -7.12 5.61 -8.69
CA GLY A 239 -8.28 6.36 -8.26
C GLY A 239 -8.65 7.55 -9.14
N THR A 240 -9.86 8.09 -8.97
CA THR A 240 -10.33 9.29 -9.68
C THR A 240 -10.79 10.36 -8.70
N LYS A 241 -10.39 11.60 -8.96
CA LYS A 241 -10.71 12.78 -8.15
C LYS A 241 -12.17 13.25 -8.26
N HIS A 242 -13.04 12.52 -8.96
CA HIS A 242 -14.41 12.94 -9.29
C HIS A 242 -15.35 13.05 -8.06
N TYR A 243 -14.89 12.70 -6.85
CA TYR A 243 -15.60 12.83 -5.58
C TYR A 243 -14.97 13.88 -4.65
N GLN A 244 -14.58 15.04 -5.18
CA GLN A 244 -14.01 16.13 -4.40
C GLN A 244 -15.06 17.16 -3.97
N ILE A 245 -15.40 17.15 -2.68
CA ILE A 245 -15.47 18.40 -1.92
C ILE A 245 -14.24 18.33 -1.02
N VAL A 246 -13.32 19.29 -1.18
CA VAL A 246 -12.17 19.44 -0.29
C VAL A 246 -12.33 20.79 0.38
N GLN A 247 -12.70 20.80 1.66
CA GLN A 247 -12.54 21.99 2.49
C GLN A 247 -11.21 21.88 3.24
N GLN A 248 -10.32 22.86 3.04
CA GLN A 248 -9.10 22.96 3.82
C GLN A 248 -9.46 23.46 5.21
N TYR A 249 -9.19 22.66 6.23
CA TYR A 249 -9.40 23.03 7.63
C TYR A 249 -8.09 23.48 8.29
N PRO A 250 -8.15 24.35 9.30
CA PRO A 250 -6.99 24.69 10.12
C PRO A 250 -6.40 23.42 10.76
N LEU A 251 -5.08 23.37 10.86
CA LEU A 251 -4.35 22.30 11.56
C LEU A 251 -4.88 22.13 13.00
N ASP A 252 -5.49 20.98 13.30
CA ASP A 252 -5.92 20.63 14.65
C ASP A 252 -4.70 20.26 15.52
N SER A 253 -4.79 20.59 16.80
CA SER A 253 -3.90 20.17 17.88
C SER A 253 -3.60 18.67 17.87
N LEU A 254 -4.59 17.82 17.54
CA LEU A 254 -4.42 16.37 17.49
C LEU A 254 -3.43 15.93 16.40
N HIS A 255 -3.44 16.59 15.24
CA HIS A 255 -2.45 16.34 14.18
C HIS A 255 -1.04 16.61 14.69
N TYR A 256 -0.80 17.78 15.28
CA TYR A 256 0.52 18.12 15.82
C TYR A 256 1.00 17.15 16.91
N VAL A 257 0.11 16.73 17.82
CA VAL A 257 0.44 15.77 18.88
C VAL A 257 0.77 14.39 18.31
N SER A 258 0.02 13.93 17.31
CA SER A 258 0.24 12.62 16.67
C SER A 258 1.58 12.50 15.94
N GLU A 259 2.18 13.62 15.53
CA GLU A 259 3.45 13.66 14.80
C GLU A 259 4.67 13.96 15.69
N GLN A 260 4.48 14.17 17.00
CA GLN A 260 5.58 14.52 17.92
C GLN A 260 6.71 13.49 17.92
N TRP A 261 6.39 12.21 17.75
CA TRP A 261 7.38 11.14 17.71
C TRP A 261 8.44 11.33 16.62
N LYS A 262 8.09 12.00 15.51
CA LYS A 262 9.03 12.26 14.39
C LYS A 262 10.23 13.09 14.85
N HIS A 263 10.02 14.03 15.78
CA HIS A 263 11.08 14.89 16.34
C HIS A 263 12.04 14.14 17.27
N ASN A 264 11.63 12.98 17.82
CA ASN A 264 12.44 12.22 18.75
C ASN A 264 13.43 11.27 18.06
N ILE A 265 13.25 10.99 16.76
CA ILE A 265 14.03 10.00 16.02
C ILE A 265 15.36 10.58 15.52
N GLN A 266 15.42 11.87 15.24
CA GLN A 266 16.58 12.52 14.61
C GLN A 266 17.51 13.22 15.62
N ARG A 267 17.49 12.78 16.89
CA ARG A 267 18.37 13.30 17.94
C ARG A 267 19.71 12.58 17.94
#